data_AF-A0A972X2C4-F1
#
_entry.id   AF-A0A972X2C4-F1
#
_cell.length_a   1.000
_cell.length_b   1.000
_cell.length_c   1.000
_cell.angle_alpha   90.00
_cell.angle_beta   90.00
_cell.angle_gamma   90.00
#
_symmetry.space_group_name_H-M   'P 1'
#
loop_
_entity.id
_entity.type
_entity.pdbx_description
1 polymer ?
#
loop_
_entity_poly.entity_id
_entity_poly.type
_entity_poly.pdbx_seq_one_letter_code
_entity_poly.pdbx_strand_id
1 'polypeptide(L)'
;YAPAYVVLARYMRVLSEGFVARYAQRIVNIHHSFLPAFAGASPYRQAFERGVKVIGATAHIVTADLDDGPIITQDVIHVDHSFTPARMAQAGRDVEKLVLAKAVRLMLEERVFLHGRRTVVFE
;
A
#
# COMPACT_ATOMS: atom_id res chain seq x y z
N TYR A 1 -6.19 -17.09 18.84
CA TYR A 1 -5.12 -17.00 17.83
C TYR A 1 -4.25 -15.78 18.13
N ALA A 2 -2.93 -15.86 17.95
CA ALA A 2 -1.96 -14.81 18.29
C ALA A 2 -0.98 -14.60 17.13
N PRO A 3 -1.40 -13.93 16.04
CA PRO A 3 -0.55 -13.76 14.87
C PRO A 3 0.63 -12.83 15.18
N ALA A 4 1.79 -13.13 14.58
CA ALA A 4 2.93 -12.22 14.57
C ALA A 4 2.60 -10.94 13.79
N TYR A 5 1.93 -11.09 12.64
CA TYR A 5 1.55 -9.98 11.75
C TYR A 5 0.11 -10.11 11.25
N VAL A 6 -0.52 -8.97 10.99
CA VAL A 6 -1.82 -8.85 10.34
C VAL A 6 -1.63 -8.17 8.99
N VAL A 7 -2.13 -8.77 7.91
CA VAL A 7 -1.95 -8.24 6.56
C VAL A 7 -3.31 -7.84 5.99
N LEU A 8 -3.49 -6.56 5.68
CA LEU A 8 -4.67 -6.03 5.03
C LEU A 8 -4.53 -6.11 3.52
N ALA A 9 -4.79 -7.29 2.96
CA ALA A 9 -4.77 -7.51 1.51
C ALA A 9 -6.03 -6.94 0.85
N ARG A 10 -6.07 -5.60 0.66
CA ARG A 10 -7.23 -4.86 0.13
C ARG A 10 -8.48 -4.99 1.01
N TYR A 11 -8.29 -4.97 2.33
CA TYR A 11 -9.40 -4.90 3.28
C TYR A 11 -9.99 -3.48 3.31
N MET A 12 -11.24 -3.33 2.87
CA MET A 12 -11.85 -2.02 2.59
C MET A 12 -12.62 -1.41 3.77
N ARG A 13 -12.40 -1.88 5.01
CA ARG A 13 -13.05 -1.31 6.20
C ARG A 13 -12.03 -0.67 7.12
N VAL A 14 -12.41 0.45 7.71
CA VAL A 14 -11.63 1.12 8.76
C VAL A 14 -11.56 0.21 9.99
N LEU A 15 -10.35 0.01 10.51
CA LEU A 15 -10.11 -0.74 11.74
C LEU A 15 -10.44 0.15 12.94
N SER A 16 -10.96 -0.44 14.02
CA SER A 16 -11.15 0.30 15.27
C SER A 16 -9.81 0.60 15.94
N GLU A 17 -9.73 1.70 16.67
CA GLU A 17 -8.53 2.09 17.42
C GLU A 17 -8.05 0.98 18.36
N GLY A 18 -8.98 0.29 19.05
CA GLY A 18 -8.64 -0.83 19.92
C GLY A 18 -8.02 -2.03 19.17
N PHE A 19 -8.43 -2.28 17.93
CA PHE A 19 -7.82 -3.31 17.09
C PHE A 19 -6.40 -2.89 16.66
N VAL A 20 -6.25 -1.64 16.20
CA VAL A 20 -4.95 -1.09 15.80
C VAL A 20 -3.97 -1.10 16.97
N ALA A 21 -4.40 -0.69 18.17
CA ALA A 21 -3.59 -0.70 19.39
C ALA A 21 -3.15 -2.12 19.79
N ARG A 22 -4.03 -3.11 19.69
CA ARG A 22 -3.72 -4.52 20.01
C ARG A 22 -2.60 -5.10 19.13
N TYR A 23 -2.54 -4.68 17.87
CA TYR A 23 -1.52 -5.11 16.90
C TYR A 23 -0.63 -3.95 16.47
N ALA A 24 -0.36 -3.00 17.36
CA ALA A 24 0.45 -1.84 17.07
C ALA A 24 1.76 -2.27 16.41
N GLN A 25 2.11 -1.60 15.30
CA GLN A 25 3.33 -1.84 14.52
C GLN A 25 3.41 -3.21 13.82
N ARG A 26 2.35 -4.02 13.90
CA ARG A 26 2.29 -5.38 13.34
C ARG A 26 1.20 -5.57 12.29
N ILE A 27 0.55 -4.47 11.89
CA ILE A 27 -0.44 -4.47 10.82
C ILE A 27 0.19 -3.81 9.58
N VAL A 28 0.17 -4.51 8.45
CA VAL A 28 0.63 -4.00 7.14
C VAL A 28 -0.58 -3.80 6.24
N ASN A 29 -0.65 -2.65 5.56
CA ASN A 29 -1.68 -2.34 4.57
C ASN A 29 -1.07 -2.12 3.19
N ILE A 30 -1.89 -2.31 2.15
CA ILE A 30 -1.57 -1.96 0.76
C ILE A 30 -2.53 -0.87 0.27
N HIS A 31 -1.95 0.25 -0.17
CA HIS A 31 -2.68 1.33 -0.81
C HIS A 31 -2.31 1.40 -2.30
N HIS A 32 -3.31 1.57 -3.16
CA HIS A 32 -3.21 1.43 -4.63
C HIS A 32 -2.74 2.69 -5.35
N SER A 33 -2.16 3.63 -4.62
CA SER A 33 -1.68 4.90 -5.17
C SER A 33 -0.39 5.33 -4.48
N PHE A 34 0.33 6.24 -5.15
CA PHE A 34 1.21 7.15 -4.42
C PHE A 34 0.33 8.13 -3.70
N LEU A 35 0.38 8.09 -2.37
CA LEU A 35 -0.25 9.10 -1.55
C LEU A 35 0.45 10.45 -1.85
N PRO A 36 -0.26 11.54 -2.20
CA PRO A 36 -1.71 11.69 -2.40
C PRO A 36 -2.07 11.87 -3.89
N ALA A 37 -2.53 10.83 -4.60
CA ALA A 37 -3.03 10.96 -5.97
C ALA A 37 -4.34 10.16 -6.18
N PHE A 38 -5.37 10.85 -6.69
CA PHE A 38 -6.69 10.32 -7.12
C PHE A 38 -7.59 9.74 -6.00
N ALA A 39 -7.99 10.59 -5.06
CA ALA A 39 -9.01 10.24 -4.06
C ALA A 39 -10.41 10.11 -4.68
N GLY A 40 -11.29 9.36 -4.01
CA GLY A 40 -12.70 9.22 -4.38
C GLY A 40 -12.99 8.09 -5.37
N ALA A 41 -14.12 8.19 -6.07
CA ALA A 41 -14.60 7.13 -6.95
C ALA A 41 -13.77 7.01 -8.23
N SER A 42 -13.61 5.77 -8.71
CA SER A 42 -12.96 5.44 -10.00
C SER A 42 -11.54 6.01 -10.20
N PRO A 43 -10.59 5.73 -9.28
CA PRO A 43 -9.22 6.28 -9.34
C PRO A 43 -8.51 6.00 -10.67
N TYR A 44 -8.68 4.79 -11.22
CA TYR A 44 -8.07 4.42 -12.51
C TYR A 44 -8.67 5.14 -13.72
N ARG A 45 -9.94 5.58 -13.64
CA ARG A 45 -10.53 6.43 -14.67
C ARG A 45 -9.96 7.83 -14.62
N GLN A 46 -9.83 8.40 -13.42
CA GLN A 46 -9.18 9.70 -13.23
C GLN A 46 -7.72 9.67 -13.71
N ALA A 47 -6.99 8.59 -13.41
CA ALA A 47 -5.62 8.39 -13.88
C ALA A 47 -5.54 8.35 -15.41
N PHE A 48 -6.46 7.64 -16.07
CA PHE A 48 -6.56 7.60 -17.53
C PHE A 48 -6.87 8.98 -18.13
N GLU A 49 -7.89 9.67 -17.63
CA GLU A 49 -8.30 11.01 -18.10
C GLU A 49 -7.19 12.05 -17.88
N ARG A 50 -6.42 11.93 -16.80
CA ARG A 50 -5.26 12.77 -16.52
C ARG A 50 -4.05 12.46 -17.41
N GLY A 51 -4.03 11.28 -18.03
CA GLY A 51 -2.96 10.80 -18.90
C GLY A 51 -1.69 10.43 -18.15
N VAL A 52 -1.80 9.86 -16.94
CA VAL A 52 -0.64 9.46 -16.13
C VAL A 52 0.30 8.52 -16.89
N LYS A 53 1.58 8.54 -16.53
CA LYS A 53 2.61 7.68 -17.11
C LYS A 53 3.11 6.59 -16.16
N VAL A 54 2.61 6.62 -14.94
CA VAL A 54 2.93 5.64 -13.89
C VAL A 54 1.67 5.32 -13.09
N ILE A 55 1.60 4.06 -12.65
CA ILE A 55 0.67 3.58 -11.62
C ILE A 55 1.54 2.97 -10.54
N GLY A 56 1.22 3.21 -9.27
CA GLY A 56 2.03 2.69 -8.18
C GLY A 56 1.19 2.20 -7.02
N ALA A 57 1.87 1.51 -6.10
CA ALA A 57 1.29 1.06 -4.85
C ALA A 57 2.27 1.29 -3.69
N THR A 58 1.72 1.43 -2.51
CA THR A 58 2.44 1.72 -1.27
C THR A 58 2.03 0.72 -0.20
N ALA A 59 2.99 -0.06 0.30
CA ALA A 59 2.79 -0.82 1.52
C ALA A 59 3.34 -0.06 2.72
N HIS A 60 2.55 0.00 3.79
CA HIS A 60 2.89 0.76 4.99
C HIS A 60 2.37 0.06 6.25
N ILE A 61 2.96 0.42 7.39
CA ILE A 61 2.45 0.03 8.70
C ILE A 61 1.16 0.80 8.97
N VAL A 62 0.14 0.17 9.55
CA VAL A 62 -1.10 0.86 9.93
C VAL A 62 -0.92 1.59 11.26
N THR A 63 -1.36 2.84 11.28
CA THR A 63 -1.46 3.71 12.45
C THR A 63 -2.93 4.03 12.75
N ALA A 64 -3.19 4.82 13.80
CA ALA A 64 -4.53 5.35 14.06
C ALA A 64 -5.01 6.27 12.92
N ASP A 65 -4.07 7.01 12.31
CA ASP A 65 -4.34 7.84 11.15
C ASP A 65 -4.50 6.98 9.88
N LEU A 66 -5.61 7.19 9.16
CA LEU A 66 -5.97 6.42 7.96
C LEU A 66 -4.96 6.68 6.82
N ASP A 67 -4.38 5.60 6.29
CA ASP A 67 -3.43 5.63 5.17
C ASP A 67 -2.21 6.58 5.37
N ASP A 68 -1.83 6.90 6.61
CA ASP A 68 -0.72 7.85 6.92
C ASP A 68 0.42 7.22 7.73
N GLY A 69 0.51 5.89 7.73
CA GLY A 69 1.52 5.20 8.52
C GLY A 69 2.89 5.07 7.83
N PRO A 70 3.94 4.67 8.57
CA PRO A 70 5.30 4.54 8.03
C PRO A 70 5.38 3.60 6.82
N ILE A 71 5.89 4.11 5.71
CA ILE A 71 6.05 3.39 4.43
C ILE A 71 7.13 2.31 4.57
N ILE A 72 6.84 1.09 4.09
CA ILE A 72 7.79 -0.04 4.04
C ILE A 72 8.43 -0.13 2.65
N THR A 73 7.60 -0.17 1.61
CA THR A 73 8.08 -0.24 0.22
C THR A 73 7.03 0.34 -0.71
N GLN A 74 7.50 0.91 -1.82
CA GLN A 74 6.70 1.42 -2.91
C GLN A 74 7.25 0.88 -4.22
N ASP A 75 6.38 0.76 -5.22
CA ASP A 75 6.81 0.41 -6.57
C ASP A 75 5.85 1.00 -7.60
N VAL A 76 6.33 1.07 -8.85
CA VAL A 76 5.62 1.61 -9.99
C VAL A 76 5.64 0.68 -11.17
N ILE A 77 4.65 0.86 -12.02
CA ILE A 77 4.65 0.35 -13.37
C ILE A 77 4.44 1.52 -14.33
N HIS A 78 5.11 1.48 -15.46
CA HIS A 78 4.94 2.47 -16.51
C HIS A 78 3.69 2.13 -17.33
N VAL A 79 2.90 3.15 -17.64
CA VAL A 79 1.74 3.06 -18.52
C VAL A 79 1.83 4.13 -19.60
N ASP A 80 1.23 3.89 -20.75
CA ASP A 80 1.22 4.82 -21.86
C ASP A 80 -0.20 5.12 -22.35
N HIS A 81 -0.30 5.87 -23.45
CA HIS A 81 -1.58 6.29 -24.03
C HIS A 81 -2.41 5.13 -24.62
N SER A 82 -1.83 3.94 -24.77
CA SER A 82 -2.53 2.74 -25.26
C SER A 82 -3.30 2.00 -24.16
N PHE A 83 -3.06 2.35 -22.89
CA PHE A 83 -3.74 1.73 -21.75
C PHE A 83 -5.16 2.26 -21.60
N THR A 84 -6.15 1.36 -21.57
CA THR A 84 -7.51 1.70 -21.15
C THR A 84 -7.61 1.79 -19.62
N PRO A 85 -8.66 2.42 -19.04
CA PRO A 85 -8.88 2.40 -17.59
C PRO A 85 -8.90 1.00 -16.98
N ALA A 86 -9.43 0.01 -17.72
CA ALA A 86 -9.43 -1.39 -17.29
C ALA A 86 -8.03 -1.99 -17.26
N ARG A 87 -7.18 -1.69 -18.26
CA ARG A 87 -5.77 -2.11 -18.28
C ARG A 87 -4.99 -1.43 -17.15
N MET A 88 -5.22 -0.14 -16.91
CA MET A 88 -4.63 0.57 -15.76
C MET A 88 -5.02 -0.08 -14.43
N ALA A 89 -6.30 -0.43 -14.25
CA ALA A 89 -6.77 -1.10 -13.04
C ALA A 89 -6.16 -2.51 -12.85
N GLN A 90 -5.98 -3.26 -13.93
CA GLN A 90 -5.31 -4.56 -13.88
C GLN A 90 -3.84 -4.39 -13.47
N ALA A 91 -3.14 -3.47 -14.12
CA ALA A 91 -1.74 -3.23 -13.86
C ALA A 91 -1.52 -2.69 -12.43
N GLY A 92 -2.45 -1.87 -11.92
CA GLY A 92 -2.53 -1.47 -10.51
C GLY A 92 -2.65 -2.63 -9.53
N ARG A 93 -3.53 -3.60 -9.80
CA ARG A 93 -3.63 -4.83 -8.97
C ARG A 93 -2.34 -5.65 -8.97
N ASP A 94 -1.61 -5.65 -10.07
CA ASP A 94 -0.37 -6.42 -10.18
C ASP A 94 0.77 -5.77 -9.39
N VAL A 95 0.92 -4.45 -9.46
CA VAL A 95 1.89 -3.72 -8.62
C VAL A 95 1.54 -3.82 -7.13
N GLU A 96 0.25 -3.76 -6.75
CA GLU A 96 -0.19 -3.95 -5.36
C GLU A 96 0.25 -5.31 -4.78
N LYS A 97 0.10 -6.39 -5.55
CA LYS A 97 0.52 -7.73 -5.12
C LYS A 97 2.02 -7.80 -4.89
N LEU A 98 2.81 -7.27 -5.82
CA LEU A 98 4.28 -7.27 -5.73
C LEU A 98 4.77 -6.46 -4.53
N VAL A 99 4.23 -5.25 -4.35
CA VAL A 99 4.56 -4.36 -3.23
C VAL A 99 4.19 -4.99 -1.89
N LEU A 100 2.98 -5.56 -1.78
CA LEU A 100 2.55 -6.21 -0.53
C LEU A 100 3.39 -7.45 -0.22
N ALA A 101 3.64 -8.30 -1.22
CA ALA A 101 4.47 -9.50 -1.03
C ALA A 101 5.89 -9.12 -0.58
N LYS A 102 6.49 -8.09 -1.19
CA LYS A 102 7.80 -7.56 -0.78
C LYS A 102 7.78 -7.04 0.65
N ALA A 103 6.77 -6.27 1.04
CA ALA A 103 6.64 -5.76 2.40
C ALA A 103 6.51 -6.89 3.43
N VAL A 104 5.65 -7.88 3.17
CA VAL A 104 5.48 -9.05 4.05
C VAL A 104 6.79 -9.82 4.19
N ARG A 105 7.52 -10.04 3.09
CA ARG A 105 8.84 -10.69 3.12
C ARG A 105 9.81 -9.93 4.01
N LEU A 106 9.94 -8.61 3.82
CA LEU A 106 10.85 -7.78 4.62
C LEU A 106 10.49 -7.80 6.12
N MET A 107 9.20 -7.83 6.46
CA MET A 107 8.73 -7.93 7.85
C MET A 107 9.05 -9.30 8.46
N LEU A 108 8.88 -10.38 7.70
CA LEU A 108 9.18 -11.74 8.16
C LEU A 108 10.69 -12.00 8.31
N GLU A 109 11.52 -11.31 7.52
CA GLU A 109 12.97 -11.34 7.61
C GLU A 109 13.54 -10.37 8.68
N GLU A 110 12.67 -9.70 9.45
CA GLU A 110 13.07 -8.72 10.48
C GLU A 110 13.91 -7.55 9.95
N ARG A 111 13.63 -7.11 8.72
CA ARG A 111 14.41 -6.07 8.01
C ARG A 111 13.81 -4.68 8.08
N VAL A 112 12.65 -4.51 8.72
CA VAL A 112 11.91 -3.24 8.78
C VAL A 112 11.91 -2.72 10.21
N PHE A 113 12.49 -1.54 10.41
CA PHE A 113 12.58 -0.90 11.71
C PHE A 113 11.87 0.45 11.68
N LEU A 114 11.03 0.74 12.68
CA LEU A 114 10.36 2.03 12.77
C LEU A 114 11.33 3.11 13.27
N HIS A 115 11.30 4.29 12.63
CA HIS A 115 12.04 5.47 13.03
C HIS A 115 11.16 6.72 12.90
N GLY A 116 10.48 7.05 13.99
CA GLY A 116 9.46 8.11 14.01
C GLY A 116 8.34 7.80 13.01
N ARG A 117 8.10 8.71 12.06
CA ARG A 117 7.09 8.56 10.99
C ARG A 117 7.57 7.78 9.76
N ARG A 118 8.75 7.14 9.82
CA ARG A 118 9.40 6.47 8.70
C ARG A 118 9.85 5.07 9.09
N THR A 119 10.30 4.30 8.10
CA THR A 119 10.98 3.02 8.34
C THR A 119 12.44 3.10 7.88
N VAL A 120 13.31 2.32 8.52
CA VAL A 120 14.63 1.94 8.01
C VAL A 120 14.48 0.50 7.51
N VAL A 121 14.81 0.27 6.25
CA VAL A 121 14.69 -1.05 5.60
C VAL A 121 16.08 -1.50 5.17
N PHE A 122 16.53 -2.66 5.66
CA PHE A 122 17.81 -3.25 5.27
C PHE A 122 17.65 -4.08 4.00
N GLU A 123 18.62 -4.02 3.07
CA GLU A 123 18.68 -4.79 1.81
C GLU A 123 19.38 -6.15 1.93
#